data_AF-A0A1H0U060-F1
#
_entry.id   AF-A0A1H0U060-F1
#
_cell.length_a   1.000
_cell.length_b   1.000
_cell.length_c   1.000
_cell.angle_alpha   90.00
_cell.angle_beta   90.00
_cell.angle_gamma   90.00
#
_symmetry.space_group_name_H-M   'P 1'
#
loop_
_entity.id
_entity.type
_entity.pdbx_description
1 polymer ?
#
loop_
_entity_poly.entity_id
_entity_poly.type
_entity_poly.pdbx_seq_one_letter_code
_entity_poly.pdbx_strand_id
1 'polypeptide(L)'
;MATWSEIKQWQPDVIGQIGDQLAAQTKLVVGLQDELDGAKPAEWSGEAAEAADSDLRARRQALEELAARLSAAVKVIDDAELSVRELVRGVEATEDHATRNGYRIENGEVVKTEHATGLLTAAILQVEVQALLAQAAMIDTDLNSVLKRILSGEIDDAGATTLEAAAEAGEDRVVDEQRHRELLAKYQVKTDGMTTWPSGLTGWLAERAGFNKERITEAEAKLLDDLQSRKGLMGLKEFAEIRQTALHTAEGKFEGKGLTDGHADAFRHAYWNALMTQRYGEQWAGEFATAHERNPSSHHVPVGMDLHNNEVGRQIASANPDASPEELATLVEQAVKDGRMVIIDKNDTLVPSNEANPGETRDTRSNPWPTDNPDRGNDRDPGKPSATPDQY
;
A
#
# COMPACT_ATOMS: atom_id res chain seq x y z
N MET A 1 0.31 24.31 -2.45
CA MET A 1 -0.04 23.67 -3.73
C MET A 1 0.40 24.59 -4.85
N ALA A 2 1.11 24.06 -5.84
CA ALA A 2 1.57 24.83 -6.98
C ALA A 2 0.39 25.27 -7.86
N THR A 3 0.48 26.46 -8.42
CA THR A 3 -0.45 27.01 -9.39
C THR A 3 -0.13 26.50 -10.80
N TRP A 4 -1.10 26.55 -11.70
CA TRP A 4 -0.91 26.21 -13.11
C TRP A 4 0.28 26.96 -13.74
N SER A 5 0.42 28.25 -13.43
CA SER A 5 1.50 29.10 -13.93
C SER A 5 2.88 28.75 -13.36
N GLU A 6 2.94 28.21 -12.15
CA GLU A 6 4.19 27.73 -11.53
C GLU A 6 4.62 26.39 -12.13
N ILE A 7 3.68 25.46 -12.35
CA ILE A 7 3.97 24.14 -12.95
C ILE A 7 4.61 24.29 -14.33
N LYS A 8 4.16 25.27 -15.13
CA LYS A 8 4.76 25.60 -16.44
C LYS A 8 6.21 26.05 -16.38
N GLN A 9 6.68 26.47 -15.21
CA GLN A 9 8.06 26.90 -15.00
C GLN A 9 8.94 25.77 -14.47
N TRP A 10 8.36 24.60 -14.19
CA TRP A 10 9.13 23.44 -13.74
C TRP A 10 10.01 22.92 -14.86
N GLN A 11 11.28 22.68 -14.54
CA GLN A 11 12.31 22.32 -15.51
C GLN A 11 12.82 20.92 -15.21
N PRO A 12 12.26 19.87 -15.83
CA PRO A 12 12.69 18.49 -15.58
C PRO A 12 14.17 18.31 -15.87
N ASP A 13 14.70 18.93 -16.93
CA ASP A 13 16.13 18.80 -17.27
C ASP A 13 17.07 19.36 -16.20
N VAL A 14 16.63 20.33 -15.40
CA VAL A 14 17.42 20.85 -14.26
C VAL A 14 17.39 19.87 -13.08
N ILE A 15 16.25 19.22 -12.85
CA ILE A 15 16.12 18.17 -11.83
C ILE A 15 17.04 16.99 -12.19
N GLY A 16 17.03 16.55 -13.44
CA GLY A 16 17.89 15.47 -13.92
C GLY A 16 19.38 15.77 -13.77
N GLN A 17 19.80 17.01 -14.01
CA GLN A 17 21.20 17.41 -13.77
C GLN A 17 21.63 17.31 -12.30
N ILE A 18 20.70 17.54 -11.36
CA ILE A 18 20.95 17.35 -9.93
C ILE A 18 21.02 15.85 -9.62
N GLY A 19 20.12 15.05 -10.19
CA GLY A 19 20.13 13.58 -10.10
C GLY A 19 21.47 13.01 -10.57
N ASP A 20 21.93 13.39 -11.77
CA ASP A 20 23.23 12.99 -12.34
C ASP A 20 24.41 13.32 -11.42
N GLN A 21 24.40 14.51 -10.81
CA GLN A 21 25.45 14.92 -9.88
C GLN A 21 25.46 14.07 -8.60
N LEU A 22 24.28 13.80 -8.03
CA LEU A 22 24.14 12.96 -6.86
C LEU A 22 24.53 11.51 -7.17
N ALA A 23 24.10 10.97 -8.30
CA ALA A 23 24.46 9.63 -8.76
C ALA A 23 25.98 9.48 -8.91
N ALA A 24 26.65 10.52 -9.43
CA ALA A 24 28.11 10.54 -9.48
C ALA A 24 28.76 10.53 -8.09
N GLN A 25 28.19 11.23 -7.09
CA GLN A 25 28.67 11.18 -5.71
C GLN A 25 28.42 9.81 -5.07
N THR A 26 27.23 9.22 -5.26
CA THR A 26 26.91 7.87 -4.77
C THR A 26 27.93 6.87 -5.29
N LYS A 27 28.25 6.93 -6.59
CA LYS A 27 29.26 6.05 -7.21
C LYS A 27 30.66 6.23 -6.62
N LEU A 28 31.04 7.45 -6.25
CA LEU A 28 32.32 7.69 -5.57
C LEU A 28 32.34 7.06 -4.18
N VAL A 29 31.25 7.17 -3.42
CA VAL A 29 31.14 6.54 -2.09
C VAL A 29 31.20 5.03 -2.21
N VAL A 30 30.33 4.43 -3.03
CA VAL A 30 30.27 2.98 -3.25
C VAL A 30 31.61 2.44 -3.74
N GLY A 31 32.29 3.18 -4.63
CA GLY A 31 33.61 2.79 -5.14
C GLY A 31 34.73 2.70 -4.10
N LEU A 32 34.53 3.17 -2.86
CA LEU A 32 35.52 3.05 -1.76
C LEU A 32 35.57 1.63 -1.15
N GLN A 33 34.69 0.72 -1.58
CA GLN A 33 34.57 -0.63 -1.02
C GLN A 33 35.91 -1.38 -1.01
N ASP A 34 36.63 -1.37 -2.15
CA ASP A 34 37.92 -2.05 -2.30
C ASP A 34 39.00 -1.47 -1.38
N GLU A 35 39.06 -0.14 -1.24
CA GLU A 35 40.00 0.52 -0.33
C GLU A 35 39.71 0.19 1.14
N LEU A 36 38.43 0.09 1.51
CA LEU A 36 38.02 -0.29 2.87
C LEU A 36 38.36 -1.76 3.17
N ASP A 37 38.09 -2.67 2.23
CA ASP A 37 38.42 -4.09 2.37
C ASP A 37 39.94 -4.32 2.46
N GLY A 38 40.73 -3.50 1.76
CA GLY A 38 42.19 -3.52 1.77
C GLY A 38 42.86 -2.76 2.93
N ALA A 39 42.10 -2.07 3.79
CA ALA A 39 42.65 -1.13 4.76
C ALA A 39 43.44 -1.79 5.93
N LYS A 40 43.27 -3.11 6.14
CA LYS A 40 43.88 -3.83 7.28
C LYS A 40 45.24 -4.47 6.92
N PRO A 41 46.35 -4.06 7.56
CA PRO A 41 47.63 -4.73 7.38
C PRO A 41 47.63 -6.14 7.99
N ALA A 42 48.06 -7.15 7.22
CA ALA A 42 47.97 -8.57 7.60
C ALA A 42 48.73 -8.96 8.89
N GLU A 43 49.79 -8.22 9.24
CA GLU A 43 50.69 -8.57 10.36
C GLU A 43 50.58 -7.62 11.56
N TRP A 44 49.63 -6.68 11.55
CA TRP A 44 49.46 -5.72 12.64
C TRP A 44 48.50 -6.25 13.72
N SER A 45 48.98 -6.36 14.95
CA SER A 45 48.24 -6.92 16.09
C SER A 45 48.51 -6.17 17.41
N GLY A 46 47.69 -6.41 18.43
CA GLY A 46 47.73 -5.75 19.73
C GLY A 46 46.65 -4.68 19.91
N GLU A 47 46.60 -4.05 21.08
CA GLU A 47 45.52 -3.11 21.47
C GLU A 47 45.33 -1.96 20.47
N ALA A 48 46.42 -1.42 19.91
CA ALA A 48 46.35 -0.36 18.90
C ALA A 48 45.72 -0.83 17.57
N ALA A 49 45.98 -2.07 17.17
CA ALA A 49 45.38 -2.67 15.97
C ALA A 49 43.88 -2.93 16.17
N GLU A 50 43.47 -3.39 17.36
CA GLU A 50 42.07 -3.58 17.72
C GLU A 50 41.30 -2.24 17.77
N ALA A 51 41.90 -1.20 18.33
CA ALA A 51 41.33 0.14 18.35
C ALA A 51 41.13 0.70 16.92
N ALA A 52 42.11 0.49 16.03
CA ALA A 52 42.00 0.91 14.63
C ALA A 52 40.97 0.08 13.84
N ASP A 53 40.86 -1.23 14.10
CA ASP A 53 39.82 -2.08 13.50
C ASP A 53 38.42 -1.61 13.91
N SER A 54 38.24 -1.23 15.17
CA SER A 54 36.99 -0.66 15.68
C SER A 54 36.66 0.70 15.03
N ASP A 55 37.64 1.60 14.90
CA ASP A 55 37.46 2.90 14.21
C ASP A 55 37.12 2.71 12.72
N LEU A 56 37.77 1.75 12.05
CA LEU A 56 37.49 1.41 10.66
C LEU A 56 36.06 0.89 10.48
N ARG A 57 35.58 0.00 11.37
CA ARG A 57 34.19 -0.50 11.35
C ARG A 57 33.19 0.64 11.52
N ALA A 58 33.44 1.56 12.46
CA ALA A 58 32.57 2.71 12.67
C ALA A 58 32.53 3.64 11.44
N ARG A 59 33.67 3.83 10.76
CA ARG A 59 33.72 4.61 9.51
C ARG A 59 33.03 3.90 8.34
N ARG A 60 33.15 2.57 8.24
CA ARG A 60 32.43 1.76 7.26
C ARG A 60 30.91 1.92 7.45
N GLN A 61 30.42 1.74 8.67
CA GLN A 61 29.00 1.93 8.99
C GLN A 61 28.50 3.33 8.57
N ALA A 62 29.27 4.37 8.87
CA ALA A 62 28.90 5.74 8.47
C ALA A 62 28.89 5.94 6.94
N LEU A 63 29.74 5.23 6.19
CA LEU A 63 29.75 5.24 4.72
C LEU A 63 28.61 4.42 4.14
N GLU A 64 28.24 3.29 4.76
CA GLU A 64 27.07 2.48 4.40
C GLU A 64 25.78 3.30 4.56
N GLU A 65 25.58 3.94 5.72
CA GLU A 65 24.45 4.87 5.92
C GLU A 65 24.44 6.03 4.92
N LEU A 66 25.62 6.57 4.59
CA LEU A 66 25.73 7.64 3.59
C LEU A 66 25.37 7.14 2.19
N ALA A 67 25.82 5.94 1.82
CA ALA A 67 25.51 5.32 0.54
C ALA A 67 24.00 5.09 0.39
N ALA A 68 23.34 4.56 1.43
CA ALA A 68 21.90 4.39 1.47
C ALA A 68 21.15 5.72 1.27
N ARG A 69 21.50 6.75 2.04
CA ARG A 69 20.86 8.08 1.95
C ARG A 69 21.09 8.76 0.59
N LEU A 70 22.29 8.64 0.02
CA LEU A 70 22.58 9.19 -1.30
C LEU A 70 21.81 8.46 -2.39
N SER A 71 21.72 7.13 -2.32
CA SER A 71 20.97 6.34 -3.28
C SER A 71 19.47 6.65 -3.22
N ALA A 72 18.91 6.75 -2.01
CA ALA A 72 17.53 7.19 -1.79
C ALA A 72 17.27 8.59 -2.39
N ALA A 73 18.21 9.52 -2.22
CA ALA A 73 18.11 10.86 -2.79
C ALA A 73 18.11 10.84 -4.32
N VAL A 74 19.00 10.04 -4.93
CA VAL A 74 19.05 9.84 -6.38
C VAL A 74 17.71 9.30 -6.88
N LYS A 75 17.21 8.22 -6.25
CA LYS A 75 15.96 7.58 -6.67
C LYS A 75 14.78 8.55 -6.69
N VAL A 76 14.56 9.29 -5.60
CA VAL A 76 13.41 10.22 -5.52
C VAL A 76 13.55 11.40 -6.48
N ILE A 77 14.78 11.85 -6.76
CA ILE A 77 15.03 12.93 -7.72
C ILE A 77 14.79 12.47 -9.16
N ASP A 78 15.24 11.27 -9.51
CA ASP A 78 15.00 10.68 -10.83
C ASP A 78 13.50 10.43 -11.06
N ASP A 79 12.78 9.91 -10.06
CA ASP A 79 11.32 9.74 -10.13
C ASP A 79 10.59 11.08 -10.26
N ALA A 80 11.02 12.10 -9.52
CA ALA A 80 10.49 13.44 -9.62
C ALA A 80 10.77 14.04 -11.01
N GLU A 81 11.96 13.83 -11.58
CA GLU A 81 12.30 14.27 -12.94
C GLU A 81 11.32 13.69 -13.96
N LEU A 82 11.15 12.37 -13.95
CA LEU A 82 10.26 11.66 -14.87
C LEU A 82 8.81 12.16 -14.70
N SER A 83 8.34 12.26 -13.46
CA SER A 83 6.98 12.70 -13.16
C SER A 83 6.73 14.16 -13.57
N VAL A 84 7.69 15.06 -13.33
CA VAL A 84 7.62 16.46 -13.76
C VAL A 84 7.62 16.54 -15.29
N ARG A 85 8.45 15.73 -15.96
CA ARG A 85 8.50 15.70 -17.43
C ARG A 85 7.18 15.28 -18.05
N GLU A 86 6.53 14.27 -17.46
CA GLU A 86 5.19 13.84 -17.87
C GLU A 86 4.13 14.90 -17.59
N LEU A 87 4.15 15.50 -16.39
CA LEU A 87 3.22 16.57 -16.00
C LEU A 87 3.32 17.79 -16.94
N VAL A 88 4.54 18.26 -17.25
CA VAL A 88 4.75 19.40 -18.15
C VAL A 88 4.21 19.10 -19.54
N ARG A 89 4.48 17.90 -20.09
CA ARG A 89 3.89 17.46 -21.37
C ARG A 89 2.36 17.39 -21.32
N GLY A 90 1.79 16.94 -20.20
CA GLY A 90 0.35 16.91 -19.97
C GLY A 90 -0.26 18.31 -19.96
N VAL A 91 0.37 19.25 -19.25
CA VAL A 91 -0.03 20.67 -19.22
C VAL A 91 -0.01 21.28 -20.62
N GLU A 92 1.07 21.09 -21.39
CA GLU A 92 1.17 21.55 -22.78
C GLU A 92 0.05 20.97 -23.65
N ALA A 93 -0.19 19.65 -23.56
CA ALA A 93 -1.23 18.98 -24.33
C ALA A 93 -2.65 19.48 -23.97
N THR A 94 -2.93 19.73 -22.69
CA THR A 94 -4.21 20.25 -22.21
C THR A 94 -4.41 21.72 -22.59
N GLU A 95 -3.35 22.54 -22.59
CA GLU A 95 -3.43 23.92 -23.11
C GLU A 95 -3.68 23.97 -24.62
N ASP A 96 -3.04 23.08 -25.38
CA ASP A 96 -3.29 22.92 -26.81
C ASP A 96 -4.72 22.43 -27.10
N HIS A 97 -5.24 21.54 -26.25
CA HIS A 97 -6.62 21.06 -26.33
C HIS A 97 -7.62 22.18 -26.01
N ALA A 98 -7.37 22.96 -24.95
CA ALA A 98 -8.18 24.11 -24.59
C ALA A 98 -8.20 25.15 -25.72
N THR A 99 -7.04 25.53 -26.25
CA THR A 99 -6.91 26.53 -27.31
C THR A 99 -7.65 26.13 -28.57
N ARG A 100 -7.53 24.85 -29.00
CA ARG A 100 -8.25 24.31 -30.17
C ARG A 100 -9.77 24.36 -30.04
N ASN A 101 -10.30 24.37 -28.82
CA ASN A 101 -11.74 24.42 -28.55
C ASN A 101 -12.24 25.80 -28.09
N GLY A 102 -11.40 26.84 -28.20
CA GLY A 102 -11.75 28.20 -27.81
C GLY A 102 -11.82 28.41 -26.30
N TYR A 103 -11.01 27.68 -25.53
CA TYR A 103 -10.81 27.87 -24.10
C TYR A 103 -9.37 28.30 -23.80
N ARG A 104 -9.18 28.94 -22.64
CA ARG A 104 -7.88 29.22 -22.06
C ARG A 104 -7.87 28.73 -20.62
N ILE A 105 -6.70 28.43 -20.07
CA ILE A 105 -6.57 27.99 -18.68
C ILE A 105 -5.90 29.11 -17.89
N GLU A 106 -6.56 29.59 -16.84
CA GLU A 106 -6.06 30.62 -15.95
C GLU A 106 -6.09 30.11 -14.51
N ASN A 107 -4.93 30.02 -13.88
CA ASN A 107 -4.79 29.62 -12.47
C ASN A 107 -5.56 28.34 -12.09
N GLY A 108 -5.66 27.36 -13.01
CA GLY A 108 -6.37 26.11 -12.78
C GLY A 108 -7.86 26.12 -13.13
N GLU A 109 -8.36 27.20 -13.73
CA GLU A 109 -9.74 27.31 -14.22
C GLU A 109 -9.80 27.40 -15.75
N VAL A 110 -10.76 26.69 -16.33
CA VAL A 110 -11.04 26.74 -17.77
C VAL A 110 -11.94 27.94 -18.07
N VAL A 111 -11.39 28.94 -18.75
CA VAL A 111 -12.07 30.19 -19.12
C VAL A 111 -12.45 30.18 -20.60
N LYS A 112 -13.69 30.58 -20.90
CA LYS A 112 -14.19 30.68 -22.28
C LYS A 112 -13.54 31.84 -23.04
N THR A 113 -13.23 31.63 -24.31
CA THR A 113 -12.92 32.71 -25.28
C THR A 113 -14.10 32.95 -26.22
N GLU A 114 -14.00 33.96 -27.09
CA GLU A 114 -15.05 34.30 -28.06
C GLU A 114 -15.42 33.15 -29.02
N HIS A 115 -14.54 32.16 -29.18
CA HIS A 115 -14.73 31.02 -30.08
C HIS A 115 -15.01 29.70 -29.34
N ALA A 116 -15.36 29.75 -28.04
CA ALA A 116 -15.59 28.55 -27.23
C ALA A 116 -16.73 27.67 -27.77
N THR A 117 -16.47 26.38 -27.95
CA THR A 117 -17.49 25.40 -28.39
C THR A 117 -17.77 24.34 -27.32
N GLY A 118 -19.06 24.09 -27.03
CA GLY A 118 -19.55 22.91 -26.28
C GLY A 118 -19.34 22.94 -24.75
N LEU A 119 -20.42 22.90 -23.97
CA LEU A 119 -20.36 22.86 -22.49
C LEU A 119 -19.67 21.60 -21.94
N LEU A 120 -19.84 20.45 -22.59
CA LEU A 120 -19.20 19.18 -22.18
C LEU A 120 -17.67 19.25 -22.28
N THR A 121 -17.15 19.94 -23.30
CA THR A 121 -15.70 20.12 -23.50
C THR A 121 -15.07 20.92 -22.35
N ALA A 122 -15.74 21.98 -21.89
CA ALA A 122 -15.27 22.76 -20.74
C ALA A 122 -15.20 21.92 -19.46
N ALA A 123 -16.19 21.06 -19.22
CA ALA A 123 -16.22 20.20 -18.05
C ALA A 123 -15.11 19.14 -18.10
N ILE A 124 -14.87 18.52 -19.25
CA ILE A 124 -13.78 17.55 -19.45
C ILE A 124 -12.42 18.21 -19.23
N LEU A 125 -12.18 19.37 -19.85
CA LEU A 125 -10.95 20.15 -19.65
C LEU A 125 -10.75 20.52 -18.18
N GLN A 126 -11.82 20.88 -17.46
CA GLN A 126 -11.70 21.21 -16.04
C GLN A 126 -11.27 19.98 -15.22
N VAL A 127 -11.79 18.79 -15.54
CA VAL A 127 -11.35 17.54 -14.90
C VAL A 127 -9.89 17.25 -15.20
N GLU A 128 -9.45 17.39 -16.45
CA GLU A 128 -8.04 17.22 -16.84
C GLU A 128 -7.12 18.20 -16.10
N VAL A 129 -7.50 19.48 -16.01
CA VAL A 129 -6.75 20.50 -15.27
C VAL A 129 -6.62 20.16 -13.79
N GLN A 130 -7.71 19.72 -13.15
CA GLN A 130 -7.67 19.34 -11.73
C GLN A 130 -6.83 18.08 -11.50
N ALA A 131 -6.86 17.11 -12.44
CA ALA A 131 -6.00 15.94 -12.36
C ALA A 131 -4.52 16.30 -12.44
N LEU A 132 -4.12 17.22 -13.34
CA LEU A 132 -2.74 17.68 -13.46
C LEU A 132 -2.29 18.49 -12.22
N LEU A 133 -3.16 19.32 -11.64
CA LEU A 133 -2.86 20.02 -10.38
C LEU A 133 -2.69 19.05 -9.20
N ALA A 134 -3.51 18.00 -9.14
CA ALA A 134 -3.37 16.95 -8.13
C ALA A 134 -2.06 16.18 -8.33
N GLN A 135 -1.70 15.84 -9.57
CA GLN A 135 -0.40 15.23 -9.90
C GLN A 135 0.78 16.10 -9.47
N ALA A 136 0.72 17.42 -9.71
CA ALA A 136 1.75 18.35 -9.25
C ALA A 136 1.89 18.35 -7.72
N ALA A 137 0.78 18.32 -6.98
CA ALA A 137 0.80 18.25 -5.52
C ALA A 137 1.38 16.92 -5.00
N MET A 138 1.12 15.81 -5.69
CA MET A 138 1.71 14.50 -5.35
C MET A 138 3.23 14.51 -5.55
N ILE A 139 3.72 15.02 -6.68
CA ILE A 139 5.17 15.13 -6.95
C ILE A 139 5.88 15.92 -5.85
N ASP A 140 5.33 17.08 -5.45
CA ASP A 140 5.91 17.91 -4.38
C ASP A 140 5.88 17.21 -3.02
N THR A 141 4.77 16.54 -2.70
CA THR A 141 4.60 15.80 -1.44
C THR A 141 5.59 14.65 -1.34
N ASP A 142 5.73 13.87 -2.41
CA ASP A 142 6.59 12.70 -2.47
C ASP A 142 8.06 13.08 -2.33
N LEU A 143 8.52 14.06 -3.13
CA LEU A 143 9.88 14.56 -3.06
C LEU A 143 10.21 15.12 -1.67
N ASN A 144 9.35 15.99 -1.13
CA ASN A 144 9.56 16.60 0.19
C ASN A 144 9.54 15.59 1.33
N SER A 145 8.68 14.57 1.25
CA SER A 145 8.59 13.50 2.25
C SER A 145 9.91 12.73 2.36
N VAL A 146 10.41 12.21 1.25
CA VAL A 146 11.65 11.41 1.23
C VAL A 146 12.84 12.27 1.65
N LEU A 147 12.96 13.51 1.13
CA LEU A 147 14.05 14.41 1.51
C LEU A 147 14.07 14.71 3.01
N LYS A 148 12.91 14.92 3.64
CA LYS A 148 12.85 15.12 5.11
C LYS A 148 13.36 13.92 5.88
N ARG A 149 13.05 12.70 5.43
CA ARG A 149 13.45 11.45 6.07
C ARG A 149 14.95 11.17 5.89
N ILE A 150 15.49 11.49 4.72
CA ILE A 150 16.94 11.50 4.49
C ILE A 150 17.62 12.47 5.45
N LEU A 151 17.07 13.68 5.63
CA LEU A 151 17.62 14.70 6.52
C LEU A 151 17.44 14.39 8.01
N SER A 152 16.40 13.65 8.40
CA SER A 152 16.18 13.20 9.79
C SER A 152 16.97 11.94 10.14
N GLY A 153 17.57 11.27 9.16
CA GLY A 153 18.33 10.03 9.35
C GLY A 153 17.45 8.78 9.47
N GLU A 154 16.19 8.85 9.03
CA GLU A 154 15.25 7.73 9.02
C GLU A 154 15.50 6.73 7.87
N ILE A 155 16.36 7.10 6.92
CA ILE A 155 16.89 6.17 5.91
C ILE A 155 18.24 5.67 6.41
N ASP A 156 18.30 4.39 6.71
CA ASP A 156 19.49 3.65 7.12
C ASP A 156 19.91 2.63 6.04
N ASP A 157 20.97 1.88 6.32
CA ASP A 157 21.55 0.86 5.45
C ASP A 157 20.89 -0.52 5.57
N ALA A 158 19.80 -0.64 6.34
CA ALA A 158 19.10 -1.88 6.63
C ALA A 158 20.02 -3.02 7.15
N GLY A 159 21.14 -2.68 7.80
CA GLY A 159 22.12 -3.66 8.28
C GLY A 159 22.98 -4.28 7.17
N ALA A 160 23.12 -3.60 6.03
CA ALA A 160 24.07 -3.96 4.98
C ALA A 160 25.50 -4.06 5.52
N THR A 161 26.35 -4.82 4.81
CA THR A 161 27.78 -4.99 5.18
C THR A 161 28.74 -4.61 4.06
N THR A 162 28.18 -4.08 2.96
CA THR A 162 28.89 -3.51 1.83
C THR A 162 28.19 -2.21 1.41
N LEU A 163 28.95 -1.31 0.80
CA LEU A 163 28.43 -0.03 0.35
C LEU A 163 27.41 -0.19 -0.79
N GLU A 164 27.59 -1.20 -1.65
CA GLU A 164 26.63 -1.52 -2.71
C GLU A 164 25.27 -1.95 -2.14
N ALA A 165 25.27 -2.87 -1.18
CA ALA A 165 24.04 -3.35 -0.55
C ALA A 165 23.34 -2.25 0.25
N ALA A 166 24.11 -1.36 0.88
CA ALA A 166 23.54 -0.19 1.56
C ALA A 166 22.88 0.79 0.57
N ALA A 167 23.52 1.04 -0.58
CA ALA A 167 22.93 1.87 -1.64
C ALA A 167 21.63 1.25 -2.20
N GLU A 168 21.60 -0.07 -2.42
CA GLU A 168 20.41 -0.80 -2.84
C GLU A 168 19.28 -0.68 -1.80
N ALA A 169 19.58 -0.89 -0.52
CA ALA A 169 18.60 -0.74 0.57
C ALA A 169 17.98 0.66 0.63
N GLY A 170 18.77 1.71 0.37
CA GLY A 170 18.28 3.08 0.30
C GLY A 170 17.33 3.32 -0.88
N GLU A 171 17.60 2.72 -2.05
CA GLU A 171 16.74 2.79 -3.22
C GLU A 171 15.42 2.05 -3.00
N ASP A 172 15.50 0.81 -2.51
CA ASP A 172 14.35 -0.05 -2.21
C ASP A 172 13.39 0.64 -1.23
N ARG A 173 13.95 1.33 -0.22
CA ARG A 173 13.14 2.07 0.75
C ARG A 173 12.27 3.14 0.08
N VAL A 174 12.78 3.83 -0.94
CA VAL A 174 12.00 4.83 -1.69
C VAL A 174 10.91 4.16 -2.52
N VAL A 175 11.23 3.02 -3.15
CA VAL A 175 10.28 2.23 -3.95
C VAL A 175 9.13 1.74 -3.08
N ASP A 176 9.42 1.21 -1.90
CA ASP A 176 8.41 0.70 -0.96
C ASP A 176 7.51 1.80 -0.42
N GLU A 177 8.07 2.98 -0.15
CA GLU A 177 7.28 4.12 0.29
C GLU A 177 6.33 4.61 -0.80
N GLN A 178 6.78 4.66 -2.06
CA GLN A 178 5.92 5.01 -3.17
C GLN A 178 4.80 3.98 -3.33
N ARG A 179 5.15 2.69 -3.33
CA ARG A 179 4.19 1.59 -3.39
C ARG A 179 3.18 1.65 -2.25
N HIS A 180 3.63 1.92 -1.03
CA HIS A 180 2.77 2.11 0.13
C HIS A 180 1.76 3.23 -0.09
N ARG A 181 2.19 4.40 -0.59
CA ARG A 181 1.27 5.51 -0.90
C ARG A 181 0.27 5.14 -1.99
N GLU A 182 0.71 4.49 -3.06
CA GLU A 182 -0.17 4.03 -4.15
C GLU A 182 -1.20 3.01 -3.66
N LEU A 183 -0.77 2.06 -2.82
CA LEU A 183 -1.67 1.09 -2.19
C LEU A 183 -2.70 1.79 -1.31
N LEU A 184 -2.29 2.73 -0.45
CA LEU A 184 -3.24 3.49 0.36
C LEU A 184 -4.14 4.41 -0.48
N ALA A 185 -3.68 4.99 -1.58
CA ALA A 185 -4.54 5.77 -2.46
C ALA A 185 -5.62 4.89 -3.14
N LYS A 186 -5.26 3.65 -3.49
CA LYS A 186 -6.15 2.71 -4.17
C LYS A 186 -7.09 1.97 -3.22
N TYR A 187 -6.59 1.55 -2.06
CA TYR A 187 -7.22 0.64 -1.13
C TYR A 187 -7.60 1.35 0.16
N GLN A 188 -8.58 2.26 0.08
CA GLN A 188 -9.22 2.87 1.25
C GLN A 188 -10.72 2.98 1.06
N VAL A 189 -11.44 2.85 2.17
CA VAL A 189 -12.90 2.84 2.18
C VAL A 189 -13.44 3.59 3.39
N LYS A 190 -14.46 4.41 3.13
CA LYS A 190 -15.12 5.23 4.15
C LYS A 190 -15.73 4.34 5.24
N THR A 191 -15.50 4.72 6.50
CA THR A 191 -16.06 4.00 7.65
C THR A 191 -17.58 3.86 7.61
N ASP A 192 -18.10 2.83 8.27
CA ASP A 192 -19.52 2.58 8.44
C ASP A 192 -19.96 2.69 9.90
N GLY A 193 -21.27 2.80 10.11
CA GLY A 193 -21.85 2.61 11.45
C GLY A 193 -21.58 1.20 11.97
N MET A 194 -21.48 1.06 13.30
CA MET A 194 -21.34 -0.24 13.95
C MET A 194 -22.66 -0.67 14.59
N THR A 195 -23.05 -1.91 14.37
CA THR A 195 -24.24 -2.51 14.99
C THR A 195 -23.88 -3.82 15.69
N THR A 196 -24.77 -4.30 16.57
CA THR A 196 -24.63 -5.63 17.18
C THR A 196 -25.45 -6.62 16.38
N TRP A 197 -24.81 -7.64 15.85
CA TRP A 197 -25.45 -8.66 15.02
C TRP A 197 -25.24 -10.06 15.63
N PRO A 198 -26.23 -10.97 15.52
CA PRO A 198 -27.59 -10.73 15.05
C PRO A 198 -28.40 -9.92 16.08
N SER A 199 -29.30 -9.05 15.60
CA SER A 199 -30.13 -8.17 16.45
C SER A 199 -31.62 -8.58 16.48
N GLY A 200 -32.41 -8.04 17.39
CA GLY A 200 -33.87 -8.29 17.43
C GLY A 200 -34.25 -9.77 17.63
N LEU A 201 -35.32 -10.22 16.94
CA LEU A 201 -35.85 -11.59 17.03
C LEU A 201 -34.86 -12.64 16.50
N THR A 202 -34.07 -12.32 15.47
CA THR A 202 -33.01 -13.20 14.95
C THR A 202 -31.85 -13.30 15.94
N GLY A 203 -31.47 -12.18 16.58
CA GLY A 203 -30.50 -12.15 17.69
C GLY A 203 -30.93 -13.02 18.87
N TRP A 204 -32.21 -12.96 19.25
CA TRP A 204 -32.76 -13.79 20.32
C TRP A 204 -32.76 -15.29 19.97
N LEU A 205 -33.08 -15.66 18.73
CA LEU A 205 -33.00 -17.05 18.26
C LEU A 205 -31.56 -17.57 18.18
N ALA A 206 -30.64 -16.71 17.74
CA ALA A 206 -29.22 -17.03 17.60
C ALA A 206 -28.56 -17.29 18.97
N GLU A 207 -28.80 -16.46 19.98
CA GLU A 207 -28.32 -16.70 21.36
C GLU A 207 -28.79 -18.05 21.90
N ARG A 208 -30.04 -18.42 21.63
CA ARG A 208 -30.62 -19.70 22.06
C ARG A 208 -30.07 -20.90 21.27
N ALA A 209 -29.52 -20.66 20.08
CA ALA A 209 -28.83 -21.65 19.24
C ALA A 209 -27.30 -21.66 19.48
N GLY A 210 -26.78 -20.90 20.44
CA GLY A 210 -25.36 -20.87 20.80
C GLY A 210 -24.49 -19.93 19.96
N PHE A 211 -25.09 -19.03 19.17
CA PHE A 211 -24.36 -17.99 18.44
C PHE A 211 -24.14 -16.77 19.33
N ASN A 212 -22.90 -16.28 19.39
CA ASN A 212 -22.54 -15.07 20.12
C ASN A 212 -22.88 -13.83 19.30
N LYS A 213 -23.32 -12.78 19.99
CA LYS A 213 -23.48 -11.45 19.40
C LYS A 213 -22.11 -10.84 19.12
N GLU A 214 -21.90 -10.33 17.92
CA GLU A 214 -20.68 -9.66 17.48
C GLU A 214 -21.00 -8.20 17.12
N ARG A 215 -20.03 -7.29 17.34
CA ARG A 215 -20.12 -5.93 16.83
C ARG A 215 -19.51 -5.91 15.43
N ILE A 216 -20.34 -5.63 14.43
CA ILE A 216 -19.96 -5.60 13.02
C ILE A 216 -20.45 -4.29 12.38
N THR A 217 -20.04 -4.01 11.16
CA THR A 217 -20.54 -2.85 10.41
C THR A 217 -22.01 -3.03 10.02
N GLU A 218 -22.72 -1.92 9.82
CA GLU A 218 -24.11 -1.93 9.36
C GLU A 218 -24.25 -2.58 7.97
N ALA A 219 -23.29 -2.36 7.08
CA ALA A 219 -23.22 -2.99 5.77
C ALA A 219 -23.01 -4.51 5.86
N GLU A 220 -22.12 -5.00 6.73
CA GLU A 220 -21.96 -6.44 6.97
C GLU A 220 -23.26 -7.06 7.49
N ALA A 221 -23.89 -6.42 8.49
CA ALA A 221 -25.16 -6.88 9.04
C ALA A 221 -26.24 -7.01 7.97
N LYS A 222 -26.33 -6.04 7.05
CA LYS A 222 -27.29 -6.07 5.93
C LYS A 222 -27.03 -7.25 4.98
N LEU A 223 -25.77 -7.53 4.67
CA LEU A 223 -25.40 -8.66 3.81
C LEU A 223 -25.69 -10.02 4.49
N LEU A 224 -25.42 -10.14 5.79
CA LEU A 224 -25.73 -11.34 6.56
C LEU A 224 -27.24 -11.53 6.74
N ASP A 225 -28.01 -10.46 6.92
CA ASP A 225 -29.47 -10.51 6.99
C ASP A 225 -30.08 -10.95 5.66
N ASP A 226 -29.58 -10.45 4.52
CA ASP A 226 -29.99 -10.92 3.18
C ASP A 226 -29.63 -12.41 3.00
N LEU A 227 -28.41 -12.81 3.37
CA LEU A 227 -27.95 -14.20 3.33
C LEU A 227 -28.87 -15.12 4.16
N GLN A 228 -29.18 -14.71 5.38
CA GLN A 228 -30.09 -15.42 6.28
C GLN A 228 -31.50 -15.50 5.70
N SER A 229 -32.01 -14.42 5.11
CA SER A 229 -33.36 -14.40 4.54
C SER A 229 -33.52 -15.39 3.39
N ARG A 230 -32.45 -15.63 2.63
CA ARG A 230 -32.45 -16.51 1.46
C ARG A 230 -32.15 -17.97 1.77
N LYS A 231 -31.21 -18.27 2.68
CA LYS A 231 -30.76 -19.65 3.00
C LYS A 231 -31.08 -20.11 4.41
N GLY A 232 -31.71 -19.24 5.22
CA GLY A 232 -31.93 -19.50 6.64
C GLY A 232 -30.63 -19.67 7.42
N LEU A 233 -30.71 -20.39 8.53
CA LEU A 233 -29.58 -20.61 9.43
C LEU A 233 -28.43 -21.44 8.81
N MET A 234 -28.70 -22.20 7.73
CA MET A 234 -27.68 -22.99 7.05
C MET A 234 -26.67 -22.10 6.32
N GLY A 235 -27.12 -21.03 5.66
CA GLY A 235 -26.23 -20.07 4.99
C GLY A 235 -25.31 -19.34 5.99
N LEU A 236 -25.85 -18.99 7.17
CA LEU A 236 -25.06 -18.39 8.24
C LEU A 236 -24.03 -19.36 8.84
N LYS A 237 -24.41 -20.62 9.03
CA LYS A 237 -23.51 -21.66 9.52
C LYS A 237 -22.35 -21.88 8.54
N GLU A 238 -22.65 -21.97 7.25
CA GLU A 238 -21.64 -22.15 6.21
C GLU A 238 -20.70 -20.94 6.11
N PHE A 239 -21.24 -19.72 6.19
CA PHE A 239 -20.43 -18.51 6.22
C PHE A 239 -19.47 -18.50 7.42
N ALA A 240 -19.97 -18.90 8.61
CA ALA A 240 -19.15 -19.03 9.81
C ALA A 240 -18.08 -20.12 9.66
N GLU A 241 -18.41 -21.25 9.03
CA GLU A 241 -17.45 -22.34 8.73
C GLU A 241 -16.35 -21.87 7.77
N ILE A 242 -16.67 -21.08 6.74
CA ILE A 242 -15.69 -20.48 5.83
C ILE A 242 -14.71 -19.58 6.59
N ARG A 243 -15.22 -18.70 7.47
CA ARG A 243 -14.40 -17.82 8.32
C ARG A 243 -13.45 -18.63 9.22
N GLN A 244 -13.98 -19.65 9.90
CA GLN A 244 -13.20 -20.51 10.79
C GLN A 244 -12.17 -21.34 10.03
N THR A 245 -12.53 -21.86 8.86
CA THR A 245 -11.61 -22.61 8.00
C THR A 245 -10.42 -21.75 7.58
N ALA A 246 -10.67 -20.51 7.15
CA ALA A 246 -9.60 -19.59 6.78
C ALA A 246 -8.67 -19.28 7.96
N LEU A 247 -9.23 -18.99 9.14
CA LEU A 247 -8.46 -18.73 10.35
C LEU A 247 -7.61 -19.95 10.75
N HIS A 248 -8.22 -21.12 10.88
CA HIS A 248 -7.52 -22.34 11.29
C HIS A 248 -6.42 -22.75 10.30
N THR A 249 -6.68 -22.58 9.00
CA THR A 249 -5.67 -22.86 7.97
C THR A 249 -4.50 -21.88 8.09
N ALA A 250 -4.77 -20.60 8.33
CA ALA A 250 -3.73 -19.58 8.50
C ALA A 250 -2.84 -19.82 9.74
N GLU A 251 -3.42 -20.26 10.86
CA GLU A 251 -2.68 -20.62 12.09
C GLU A 251 -1.62 -21.70 11.86
N GLY A 252 -1.87 -22.62 10.91
CA GLY A 252 -0.94 -23.66 10.51
C GLY A 252 0.12 -23.24 9.47
N LYS A 253 0.06 -22.01 8.95
CA LYS A 253 1.00 -21.50 7.94
C LYS A 253 2.03 -20.57 8.58
N PHE A 254 3.17 -20.43 7.90
CA PHE A 254 4.24 -19.49 8.28
C PHE A 254 4.70 -19.61 9.75
N GLU A 255 4.75 -20.86 10.26
CA GLU A 255 5.10 -21.17 11.66
C GLU A 255 4.20 -20.50 12.71
N GLY A 256 2.99 -20.08 12.32
CA GLY A 256 2.07 -19.31 13.18
C GLY A 256 2.53 -17.86 13.42
N LYS A 257 3.51 -17.36 12.66
CA LYS A 257 4.00 -15.98 12.76
C LYS A 257 3.20 -15.05 11.85
N GLY A 258 3.05 -13.79 12.27
CA GLY A 258 2.35 -12.77 11.49
C GLY A 258 0.84 -13.02 11.36
N LEU A 259 0.19 -13.53 12.41
CA LEU A 259 -1.28 -13.71 12.50
C LEU A 259 -2.06 -12.39 12.58
N THR A 260 -1.36 -11.27 12.67
CA THR A 260 -1.88 -9.91 12.59
C THR A 260 -0.87 -9.12 11.79
N ASP A 261 -1.32 -8.45 10.72
CA ASP A 261 -0.53 -7.55 9.88
C ASP A 261 0.69 -8.19 9.16
N GLY A 262 0.78 -9.52 9.14
CA GLY A 262 1.89 -10.27 8.56
C GLY A 262 1.46 -11.38 7.58
N HIS A 263 2.35 -12.31 7.28
CA HIS A 263 2.11 -13.33 6.23
C HIS A 263 0.90 -14.22 6.48
N ALA A 264 0.69 -14.69 7.71
CA ALA A 264 -0.46 -15.52 8.04
C ALA A 264 -1.78 -14.73 7.98
N ASP A 265 -1.74 -13.44 8.31
CA ASP A 265 -2.84 -12.50 8.17
C ASP A 265 -3.22 -12.29 6.69
N ALA A 266 -2.24 -11.96 5.86
CA ALA A 266 -2.41 -11.80 4.42
C ALA A 266 -2.98 -13.07 3.77
N PHE A 267 -2.46 -14.24 4.15
CA PHE A 267 -3.01 -15.54 3.75
C PHE A 267 -4.46 -15.71 4.18
N ARG A 268 -4.79 -15.41 5.45
CA ARG A 268 -6.15 -15.56 5.99
C ARG A 268 -7.15 -14.73 5.20
N HIS A 269 -6.84 -13.46 4.95
CA HIS A 269 -7.70 -12.53 4.21
C HIS A 269 -7.93 -12.97 2.76
N ALA A 270 -6.84 -13.33 2.06
CA ALA A 270 -6.92 -13.84 0.70
C ALA A 270 -7.68 -15.16 0.61
N TYR A 271 -7.40 -16.12 1.49
CA TYR A 271 -8.06 -17.43 1.47
C TYR A 271 -9.54 -17.33 1.86
N TRP A 272 -9.88 -16.49 2.84
CA TRP A 272 -11.26 -16.19 3.19
C TRP A 272 -12.03 -15.62 1.99
N ASN A 273 -11.44 -14.67 1.26
CA ASN A 273 -12.04 -14.12 0.05
C ASN A 273 -12.14 -15.14 -1.08
N ALA A 274 -11.15 -16.02 -1.24
CA ALA A 274 -11.20 -17.08 -2.24
C ALA A 274 -12.38 -18.05 -1.99
N LEU A 275 -12.56 -18.49 -0.74
CA LEU A 275 -13.68 -19.36 -0.36
C LEU A 275 -15.04 -18.65 -0.51
N MET A 276 -15.13 -17.37 -0.10
CA MET A 276 -16.34 -16.58 -0.30
C MET A 276 -16.66 -16.40 -1.79
N THR A 277 -15.67 -16.16 -2.64
CA THR A 277 -15.88 -16.02 -4.09
C THR A 277 -16.40 -17.31 -4.71
N GLN A 278 -15.81 -18.46 -4.40
CA GLN A 278 -16.32 -19.74 -4.91
C GLN A 278 -17.75 -20.04 -4.43
N ARG A 279 -18.08 -19.65 -3.19
CA ARG A 279 -19.37 -19.99 -2.60
C ARG A 279 -20.49 -19.02 -2.96
N TYR A 280 -20.20 -17.73 -2.94
CA TYR A 280 -21.17 -16.65 -3.02
C TYR A 280 -20.98 -15.75 -4.23
N GLY A 281 -19.94 -15.96 -5.04
CA GLY A 281 -19.64 -15.11 -6.18
C GLY A 281 -18.72 -13.95 -5.81
N GLU A 282 -17.94 -13.50 -6.80
CA GLU A 282 -16.90 -12.47 -6.64
C GLU A 282 -17.49 -11.14 -6.16
N GLN A 283 -18.62 -10.71 -6.73
CA GLN A 283 -19.23 -9.43 -6.39
C GLN A 283 -19.70 -9.39 -4.93
N TRP A 284 -20.36 -10.46 -4.47
CA TRP A 284 -20.83 -10.56 -3.09
C TRP A 284 -19.67 -10.62 -2.11
N ALA A 285 -18.65 -11.44 -2.40
CA ALA A 285 -17.43 -11.53 -1.60
C ALA A 285 -16.72 -10.18 -1.48
N GLY A 286 -16.65 -9.42 -2.59
CA GLY A 286 -16.07 -8.09 -2.63
C GLY A 286 -16.83 -7.07 -1.78
N GLU A 287 -18.16 -7.03 -1.88
CA GLU A 287 -18.99 -6.15 -1.05
C GLU A 287 -18.91 -6.52 0.43
N PHE A 288 -18.88 -7.82 0.77
CA PHE A 288 -18.74 -8.28 2.15
C PHE A 288 -17.39 -7.89 2.75
N ALA A 289 -16.30 -8.23 2.06
CA ALA A 289 -14.94 -7.89 2.51
C ALA A 289 -14.78 -6.37 2.63
N THR A 290 -15.29 -5.60 1.66
CA THR A 290 -15.31 -4.14 1.75
C THR A 290 -16.08 -3.67 2.98
N ALA A 291 -17.26 -4.24 3.27
CA ALA A 291 -18.02 -3.88 4.46
C ALA A 291 -17.25 -4.18 5.75
N HIS A 292 -16.56 -5.32 5.82
CA HIS A 292 -15.71 -5.70 6.95
C HIS A 292 -14.64 -4.66 7.27
N GLU A 293 -13.95 -4.17 6.23
CA GLU A 293 -12.88 -3.18 6.40
C GLU A 293 -13.39 -1.78 6.80
N ARG A 294 -14.70 -1.51 6.74
CA ARG A 294 -15.30 -0.21 7.09
C ARG A 294 -15.43 0.02 8.60
N ASN A 295 -14.87 -0.84 9.45
CA ASN A 295 -14.84 -0.61 10.89
C ASN A 295 -14.06 0.70 11.23
N PRO A 296 -14.70 1.67 11.92
CA PRO A 296 -14.08 2.96 12.24
C PRO A 296 -12.88 2.86 13.18
N SER A 297 -12.78 1.78 13.96
CA SER A 297 -11.66 1.59 14.88
C SER A 297 -10.40 1.03 14.20
N SER A 298 -10.48 0.57 12.96
CA SER A 298 -9.33 0.00 12.24
C SER A 298 -8.41 1.11 11.70
N HIS A 299 -7.10 0.91 11.78
CA HIS A 299 -6.15 1.85 11.20
C HIS A 299 -6.11 1.74 9.68
N HIS A 300 -5.83 2.84 8.98
CA HIS A 300 -5.89 2.88 7.52
C HIS A 300 -4.84 1.96 6.85
N VAL A 301 -3.64 1.81 7.45
CA VAL A 301 -2.59 0.92 6.93
C VAL A 301 -3.02 -0.55 6.85
N PRO A 302 -3.46 -1.21 7.94
CA PRO A 302 -3.98 -2.58 7.86
C PRO A 302 -5.22 -2.71 6.97
N VAL A 303 -6.11 -1.71 6.94
CA VAL A 303 -7.24 -1.71 5.98
C VAL A 303 -6.76 -1.74 4.53
N GLY A 304 -5.72 -0.98 4.19
CA GLY A 304 -5.14 -1.00 2.84
C GLY A 304 -4.52 -2.36 2.49
N MET A 305 -3.82 -2.97 3.46
CA MET A 305 -3.28 -4.32 3.34
C MET A 305 -4.40 -5.35 3.07
N ASP A 306 -5.43 -5.34 3.91
CA ASP A 306 -6.52 -6.30 3.87
C ASP A 306 -7.34 -6.16 2.60
N LEU A 307 -7.69 -4.94 2.18
CA LEU A 307 -8.42 -4.73 0.91
C LEU A 307 -7.66 -5.26 -0.31
N HIS A 308 -6.34 -5.07 -0.37
CA HIS A 308 -5.51 -5.62 -1.44
C HIS A 308 -5.50 -7.16 -1.40
N ASN A 309 -5.19 -7.75 -0.25
CA ASN A 309 -5.11 -9.20 -0.08
C ASN A 309 -6.47 -9.88 -0.32
N ASN A 310 -7.56 -9.24 0.11
CA ASN A 310 -8.93 -9.64 -0.17
C ASN A 310 -9.17 -9.69 -1.69
N GLU A 311 -8.76 -8.67 -2.44
CA GLU A 311 -8.88 -8.64 -3.91
C GLU A 311 -8.10 -9.77 -4.58
N VAL A 312 -6.84 -10.01 -4.20
CA VAL A 312 -6.06 -11.09 -4.81
C VAL A 312 -6.67 -12.46 -4.50
N GLY A 313 -7.21 -12.66 -3.29
CA GLY A 313 -7.98 -13.86 -2.94
C GLY A 313 -9.14 -14.12 -3.89
N ARG A 314 -9.94 -13.09 -4.20
CA ARG A 314 -11.05 -13.21 -5.15
C ARG A 314 -10.56 -13.54 -6.56
N GLN A 315 -9.49 -12.88 -7.03
CA GLN A 315 -8.90 -13.15 -8.34
C GLN A 315 -8.41 -14.60 -8.47
N ILE A 316 -7.77 -15.15 -7.42
CA ILE A 316 -7.32 -16.55 -7.39
C ILE A 316 -8.52 -17.49 -7.54
N ALA A 317 -9.61 -17.26 -6.82
CA ALA A 317 -10.81 -18.09 -6.92
C ALA A 317 -11.51 -17.96 -8.29
N SER A 318 -11.65 -16.74 -8.82
CA SER A 318 -12.26 -16.51 -10.14
C SER A 318 -11.44 -17.17 -11.27
N ALA A 319 -10.11 -17.23 -11.13
CA ALA A 319 -9.24 -17.94 -12.07
C ALA A 319 -9.25 -19.47 -11.90
N ASN A 320 -9.74 -19.97 -10.75
CA ASN A 320 -9.74 -21.40 -10.40
C ASN A 320 -11.11 -21.81 -9.82
N PRO A 321 -12.20 -21.74 -10.61
CA PRO A 321 -13.56 -21.92 -10.10
C PRO A 321 -13.82 -23.34 -9.56
N ASP A 322 -13.11 -24.35 -10.09
CA ASP A 322 -13.28 -25.76 -9.74
C ASP A 322 -12.25 -26.26 -8.71
N ALA A 323 -11.34 -25.40 -8.23
CA ALA A 323 -10.32 -25.79 -7.28
C ALA A 323 -10.92 -26.19 -5.92
N SER A 324 -10.37 -27.21 -5.29
CA SER A 324 -10.73 -27.57 -3.92
C SER A 324 -10.27 -26.49 -2.93
N PRO A 325 -10.83 -26.44 -1.70
CA PRO A 325 -10.33 -25.56 -0.65
C PRO A 325 -8.83 -25.72 -0.39
N GLU A 326 -8.31 -26.95 -0.43
CA GLU A 326 -6.88 -27.24 -0.26
C GLU A 326 -6.02 -26.74 -1.43
N GLU A 327 -6.53 -26.85 -2.66
CA GLU A 327 -5.88 -26.30 -3.85
C GLU A 327 -5.87 -24.76 -3.80
N LEU A 328 -6.97 -24.13 -3.42
CA LEU A 328 -7.04 -22.68 -3.20
C LEU A 328 -6.06 -22.23 -2.11
N ALA A 329 -6.00 -22.94 -0.98
CA ALA A 329 -5.04 -22.66 0.08
C ALA A 329 -3.60 -22.74 -0.44
N THR A 330 -3.28 -23.73 -1.29
CA THR A 330 -1.96 -23.86 -1.91
C THR A 330 -1.66 -22.69 -2.85
N LEU A 331 -2.63 -22.27 -3.68
CA LEU A 331 -2.49 -21.13 -4.59
C LEU A 331 -2.33 -19.80 -3.86
N VAL A 332 -3.03 -19.61 -2.75
CA VAL A 332 -2.90 -18.43 -1.88
C VAL A 332 -1.55 -18.44 -1.17
N GLU A 333 -1.09 -19.57 -0.65
CA GLU A 333 0.25 -19.68 -0.06
C GLU A 333 1.34 -19.36 -1.09
N GLN A 334 1.19 -19.82 -2.33
CA GLN A 334 2.09 -19.48 -3.41
C GLN A 334 2.05 -17.98 -3.72
N ALA A 335 0.85 -17.37 -3.72
CA ALA A 335 0.69 -15.93 -3.90
C ALA A 335 1.46 -15.12 -2.85
N VAL A 336 1.46 -15.56 -1.59
CA VAL A 336 2.24 -14.95 -0.51
C VAL A 336 3.75 -15.09 -0.79
N LYS A 337 4.22 -16.28 -1.20
CA LYS A 337 5.64 -16.52 -1.50
C LYS A 337 6.15 -15.75 -2.71
N ASP A 338 5.27 -15.52 -3.68
CA ASP A 338 5.58 -14.79 -4.91
C ASP A 338 5.53 -13.26 -4.76
N GLY A 339 5.20 -12.75 -3.57
CA GLY A 339 5.09 -11.31 -3.34
C GLY A 339 3.81 -10.68 -3.92
N ARG A 340 2.80 -11.50 -4.26
CA ARG A 340 1.50 -10.99 -4.74
C ARG A 340 0.62 -10.46 -3.62
N MET A 341 0.88 -10.82 -2.36
CA MET A 341 0.22 -10.21 -1.21
C MET A 341 1.05 -9.03 -0.73
N VAL A 342 0.43 -8.18 0.09
CA VAL A 342 1.12 -7.14 0.85
C VAL A 342 1.04 -7.43 2.35
N ILE A 343 2.07 -7.04 3.08
CA ILE A 343 2.19 -7.14 4.54
C ILE A 343 2.65 -5.78 5.09
N ILE A 344 2.68 -5.64 6.42
CA ILE A 344 3.23 -4.46 7.08
C ILE A 344 4.61 -4.78 7.65
N ASP A 345 5.64 -4.08 7.18
CA ASP A 345 7.00 -4.20 7.71
C ASP A 345 7.14 -3.60 9.13
N LYS A 346 8.34 -3.63 9.72
CA LYS A 346 8.59 -3.05 11.05
C LYS A 346 8.47 -1.52 11.10
N ASN A 347 8.44 -0.88 9.94
CA ASN A 347 8.41 0.57 9.75
C ASN A 347 7.03 1.06 9.31
N ASP A 348 5.98 0.26 9.53
CA ASP A 348 4.59 0.61 9.22
C ASP A 348 4.31 0.84 7.74
N THR A 349 5.17 0.28 6.88
CA THR A 349 5.14 0.41 5.43
C THR A 349 4.53 -0.84 4.82
N LEU A 350 3.74 -0.66 3.76
CA LEU A 350 3.13 -1.77 3.02
C LEU A 350 4.13 -2.26 1.99
N VAL A 351 4.57 -3.50 2.13
CA VAL A 351 5.56 -4.13 1.26
C VAL A 351 5.04 -5.47 0.73
N PRO A 352 5.44 -5.92 -0.46
CA PRO A 352 5.26 -7.27 -0.95
C PRO A 352 5.65 -8.32 0.07
N SER A 353 4.86 -9.38 0.13
CA SER A 353 5.01 -10.45 1.11
C SER A 353 6.30 -11.27 0.99
N ASN A 354 7.09 -11.11 -0.08
CA ASN A 354 8.38 -11.76 -0.25
C ASN A 354 9.59 -10.87 0.12
N GLU A 355 9.36 -9.61 0.51
CA GLU A 355 10.43 -8.66 0.89
C GLU A 355 10.74 -8.72 2.40
N ALA A 356 9.90 -9.35 3.22
CA ALA A 356 10.18 -9.65 4.62
C ALA A 356 10.00 -11.13 4.95
N ASN A 357 10.82 -11.66 5.84
CA ASN A 357 10.64 -13.02 6.34
C ASN A 357 9.47 -13.10 7.33
N PRO A 358 8.80 -14.27 7.43
CA PRO A 358 7.80 -14.49 8.47
C PRO A 358 8.33 -14.22 9.89
N GLY A 359 7.67 -13.30 10.59
CA GLY A 359 8.07 -12.85 11.93
C GLY A 359 8.96 -11.60 11.94
N GLU A 360 9.33 -11.08 10.77
CA GLU A 360 10.01 -9.79 10.61
C GLU A 360 9.05 -8.66 10.18
N THR A 361 7.75 -8.85 10.42
CA THR A 361 6.69 -7.88 10.18
C THR A 361 6.41 -7.03 11.42
N ARG A 362 5.51 -6.04 11.32
CA ARG A 362 5.08 -5.23 12.47
C ARG A 362 4.62 -6.11 13.64
N ASP A 363 5.10 -5.82 14.85
CA ASP A 363 4.59 -6.42 16.09
C ASP A 363 3.38 -5.64 16.62
N THR A 364 2.24 -5.81 15.97
CA THR A 364 0.98 -5.13 16.33
C THR A 364 0.46 -5.56 17.71
N ARG A 365 0.84 -6.74 18.18
CA ARG A 365 0.45 -7.23 19.51
C ARG A 365 1.11 -6.41 20.61
N SER A 366 2.39 -6.08 20.46
CA SER A 366 3.12 -5.22 21.40
C SER A 366 2.86 -3.74 21.14
N ASN A 367 2.62 -3.36 19.87
CA ASN A 367 2.44 -1.98 19.43
C ASN A 367 1.09 -1.82 18.69
N PRO A 368 -0.04 -1.75 19.43
CA PRO A 368 -1.36 -1.66 18.81
C PRO A 368 -1.52 -0.35 18.04
N TRP A 369 -2.29 -0.40 16.95
CA TRP A 369 -2.63 0.79 16.18
C TRP A 369 -3.54 1.75 16.95
N PRO A 370 -3.45 3.07 16.67
CA PRO A 370 -4.45 4.04 17.10
C PRO A 370 -5.86 3.66 16.58
N THR A 371 -6.89 3.91 17.40
CA THR A 371 -8.28 3.53 17.09
C THR A 371 -9.20 4.71 16.83
N ASP A 372 -8.72 5.95 16.94
CA ASP A 372 -9.49 7.18 16.73
C ASP A 372 -9.58 7.61 15.27
N ASN A 373 -8.61 7.21 14.44
CA ASN A 373 -8.59 7.22 12.97
C ASN A 373 -9.40 8.34 12.29
N PRO A 374 -9.08 9.62 12.56
CA PRO A 374 -9.88 10.76 12.11
C PRO A 374 -9.97 10.89 10.58
N ASP A 375 -8.96 10.40 9.85
CA ASP A 375 -8.86 10.57 8.40
C ASP A 375 -9.72 9.57 7.61
N ARG A 376 -10.08 8.43 8.21
CA ARG A 376 -10.88 7.35 7.60
C ARG A 376 -12.31 7.76 7.19
N GLY A 377 -12.78 8.91 7.68
CA GLY A 377 -14.11 9.44 7.36
C GLY A 377 -14.23 10.07 5.96
N ASN A 378 -13.10 10.41 5.32
CA ASN A 378 -13.04 11.13 4.03
C ASN A 378 -12.74 10.22 2.83
N ASP A 379 -12.58 8.92 3.04
CA ASP A 379 -12.25 7.95 2.01
C ASP A 379 -13.41 7.71 1.02
N ARG A 380 -13.15 6.90 -0.01
CA ARG A 380 -14.13 6.54 -1.03
C ARG A 380 -15.33 5.81 -0.40
N ASP A 381 -16.52 6.33 -0.64
CA ASP A 381 -17.78 5.68 -0.25
C ASP A 381 -18.13 4.60 -1.31
N PRO A 382 -18.15 3.30 -0.94
CA PRO A 382 -18.52 2.24 -1.87
C PRO A 382 -20.03 2.18 -2.15
N GLY A 383 -20.84 2.99 -1.45
CA GLY A 383 -22.29 2.94 -1.51
C GLY A 383 -22.88 1.80 -0.68
N LYS A 384 -24.19 1.58 -0.83
CA LYS A 384 -24.89 0.51 -0.11
C LYS A 384 -24.66 -0.83 -0.80
N PRO A 385 -24.43 -1.92 -0.04
CA PRO A 385 -24.35 -3.26 -0.63
C PRO A 385 -25.60 -3.60 -1.45
N SER A 386 -25.36 -4.19 -2.62
CA SER A 386 -26.31 -4.46 -3.69
C SER A 386 -26.19 -5.86 -4.28
N ALA A 387 -25.05 -6.53 -4.11
CA ALA A 387 -24.76 -7.83 -4.65
C ALA A 387 -25.64 -8.90 -3.99
N THR A 388 -26.10 -9.83 -4.81
CA THR A 388 -26.75 -11.06 -4.35
C THR A 388 -25.81 -12.23 -4.57
N PRO A 389 -25.73 -13.18 -3.63
CA PRO A 389 -24.82 -14.28 -3.79
C PRO A 389 -25.22 -15.23 -4.95
N ASP A 390 -24.25 -15.83 -5.65
CA ASP A 390 -24.45 -16.51 -6.95
C ASP A 390 -25.16 -17.87 -6.90
N GLN A 391 -24.94 -18.67 -5.84
CA GLN A 391 -25.57 -19.99 -5.68
C GLN A 391 -27.05 -19.94 -5.23
N TYR A 392 -27.83 -18.99 -5.75
CA TYR A 392 -29.17 -18.61 -5.23
C TYR A 392 -30.26 -18.67 -6.29
#